data_AF-A0A353IR35-F1
#
_entry.id   AF-A0A353IR35-F1
#
_cell.length_a   1.000
_cell.length_b   1.000
_cell.length_c   1.000
_cell.angle_alpha   90.00
_cell.angle_beta   90.00
_cell.angle_gamma   90.00
#
_symmetry.space_group_name_H-M   'P 1'
#
loop_
_entity.id
_entity.type
_entity.pdbx_description
1 polymer ?
#
loop_
_entity_poly.entity_id
_entity_poly.type
_entity_poly.pdbx_seq_one_letter_code
_entity_poly.pdbx_strand_id
1 'polypeptide(L)' 'MKGLEEAEKKNGWPQRAGKVVFQIALTRLAKHYGLIVDGRRRKLRHWGEAGYRPRIGTVPDEPNLS' A
#
# COMPACT_ATOMS: atom_id res chain seq x y z
N MET A 1 -19.88 -9.33 -3.09
CA MET A 1 -18.98 -8.73 -2.06
C MET A 1 -19.26 -9.35 -0.68
N LYS A 2 -19.06 -10.67 -0.49
CA LYS A 2 -19.57 -11.40 0.70
C LYS A 2 -18.56 -11.61 1.85
N GLY A 3 -17.27 -11.34 1.63
CA GLY A 3 -16.23 -11.68 2.62
C GLY A 3 -16.21 -10.80 3.87
N LEU A 4 -16.55 -9.51 3.75
CA LEU A 4 -16.47 -8.58 4.89
C LEU A 4 -17.61 -8.78 5.88
N GLU A 5 -18.84 -8.97 5.41
CA GLU A 5 -20.00 -9.26 6.29
C GLU A 5 -19.86 -10.60 7.02
N GLU A 6 -19.28 -11.61 6.37
CA GLU A 6 -18.99 -12.89 7.02
C GLU A 6 -17.91 -12.76 8.11
N ALA A 7 -16.88 -11.93 7.88
CA ALA A 7 -15.86 -11.63 8.88
C ALA A 7 -16.43 -10.82 10.06
N GLU A 8 -17.36 -9.89 9.79
CA GLU A 8 -18.07 -9.13 10.84
C GLU A 8 -18.90 -10.06 11.72
N LYS A 9 -19.68 -10.97 11.12
CA LYS A 9 -20.45 -11.99 11.87
C LYS A 9 -19.54 -12.92 12.67
N LYS A 10 -18.44 -13.41 12.08
CA LYS A 10 -17.51 -14.33 12.77
C LYS A 10 -16.81 -13.69 13.97
N ASN A 11 -16.50 -12.40 13.91
CA ASN A 11 -15.83 -11.67 14.99
C ASN A 11 -16.80 -10.94 15.93
N GLY A 12 -18.12 -11.07 15.73
CA GLY A 12 -19.14 -10.39 16.53
C GLY A 12 -19.15 -8.87 16.38
N TRP A 13 -18.66 -8.34 15.25
CA TRP A 13 -18.60 -6.89 15.01
C TRP A 13 -19.95 -6.35 14.54
N PRO A 14 -20.27 -5.08 14.85
CA PRO A 14 -21.47 -4.43 14.31
C PRO A 14 -21.46 -4.44 12.78
N GLN A 15 -22.64 -4.57 12.16
CA GLN A 15 -22.75 -4.60 10.70
C GLN A 15 -22.19 -3.31 10.10
N ARG A 16 -21.32 -3.44 9.08
CA ARG A 16 -20.58 -2.34 8.42
C ARG A 16 -19.44 -1.74 9.26
N ALA A 17 -19.10 -2.29 10.43
CA ALA A 17 -17.96 -1.82 11.21
C ALA A 17 -16.61 -2.28 10.65
N GLY A 18 -16.58 -3.30 9.79
CA GLY A 18 -15.35 -3.90 9.26
C GLY A 18 -14.46 -2.89 8.54
N LYS A 19 -15.04 -1.98 7.75
CA LYS A 19 -14.28 -0.92 7.09
C LYS A 19 -13.64 0.05 8.08
N VAL A 20 -14.35 0.42 9.15
CA VAL A 20 -13.87 1.36 10.17
C VAL A 20 -12.77 0.72 11.01
N VAL A 21 -12.98 -0.52 11.47
CA VAL A 21 -11.97 -1.27 12.22
C VAL A 21 -10.71 -1.48 11.39
N PHE A 22 -10.87 -1.81 10.10
CA PHE A 22 -9.74 -1.96 9.18
C PHE A 22 -8.98 -0.65 8.97
N GLN A 23 -9.69 0.47 8.83
CA GLN A 23 -9.06 1.79 8.76
C GLN A 23 -8.27 2.12 10.02
N ILE A 24 -8.81 1.84 11.21
CA ILE A 24 -8.11 2.05 12.49
C ILE A 24 -6.86 1.17 12.56
N ALA A 25 -6.98 -0.12 12.24
CA ALA A 25 -5.87 -1.07 12.27
C ALA A 25 -4.75 -0.67 11.29
N LEU A 26 -5.10 -0.36 10.05
CA LEU A 26 -4.14 0.09 9.04
C LEU A 26 -3.49 1.41 9.42
N THR A 27 -4.24 2.34 10.00
CA THR A 27 -3.68 3.62 10.47
C THR A 27 -2.66 3.39 11.58
N ARG A 28 -2.96 2.51 12.53
CA ARG A 28 -2.03 2.15 13.61
C ARG A 28 -0.77 1.46 13.08
N LEU A 29 -0.94 0.57 12.10
CA LEU A 29 0.16 -0.11 11.43
C LEU A 29 1.04 0.88 10.64
N ALA A 30 0.42 1.79 9.90
CA ALA A 30 1.11 2.82 9.14
C ALA A 30 1.89 3.79 10.04
N LYS A 31 1.34 4.14 11.20
CA LYS A 31 2.08 4.90 12.24
C LYS A 31 3.26 4.10 12.78
N HIS A 32 3.06 2.82 13.09
CA HIS A 32 4.12 1.94 13.62
C HIS A 32 5.29 1.79 12.63
N TYR A 33 5.00 1.62 11.34
CA TYR A 33 6.02 1.57 10.30
C TYR A 33 6.58 2.94 9.89
N GLY A 34 6.07 4.04 10.48
CA GLY A 34 6.48 5.39 10.13
C GLY A 34 6.13 5.78 8.68
N LEU A 35 5.08 5.18 8.12
CA LEU A 35 4.47 5.59 6.85
C LEU A 35 3.67 6.89 7.01
N ILE A 36 3.14 7.14 8.21
CA ILE A 36 2.49 8.39 8.60
C ILE A 36 3.42 9.08 9.59
N VAL A 37 4.12 10.14 9.15
CA VAL A 37 5.00 10.96 9.99
C VAL A 37 4.72 12.42 9.68
N ASP A 38 4.38 13.19 10.70
CA ASP A 38 4.39 14.65 10.64
C ASP A 38 5.85 15.12 10.44
N GLY A 39 6.22 15.39 9.19
CA GLY A 39 7.36 16.27 8.89
C GLY A 39 8.74 15.67 8.58
N ARG A 40 8.96 14.35 8.54
CA ARG A 40 10.22 13.80 7.98
C ARG A 40 9.95 12.60 7.09
N ARG A 41 10.13 12.80 5.77
CA ARG A 41 10.10 11.74 4.74
C ARG A 41 11.09 10.64 5.11
N ARG A 42 10.61 9.56 5.74
CA ARG A 42 11.43 8.35 5.93
C ARG A 42 11.69 7.78 4.54
N LYS A 43 12.97 7.56 4.21
CA LYS A 43 13.39 6.91 2.96
C LYS A 43 12.63 5.59 2.86
N LEU A 44 11.74 5.44 1.88
CA LEU A 44 11.02 4.18 1.66
C LEU A 44 12.06 3.07 1.53
N ARG A 45 12.02 2.10 2.45
CA ARG A 45 12.79 0.86 2.29
C ARG A 45 12.10 0.06 1.21
N HIS A 46 12.75 -0.04 0.06
CA HIS A 46 12.26 -0.81 -1.07
C HIS A 46 12.42 -2.30 -0.75
N TRP A 47 11.29 -2.99 -0.68
CA TRP A 47 11.16 -4.44 -0.63
C TRP A 47 11.52 -5.18 -1.94
N GLY A 48 12.09 -4.47 -2.91
CA GLY A 48 12.57 -5.04 -4.17
C GLY A 48 14.10 -4.98 -4.25
N GLU A 49 14.69 -5.94 -4.94
CA GLU A 49 16.11 -5.95 -5.32
C GLU A 49 16.44 -4.71 -6.17
N ALA A 50 17.73 -4.34 -6.23
CA ALA A 50 18.21 -3.26 -7.09
C ALA A 50 17.81 -3.55 -8.55
N GLY A 51 16.78 -2.87 -9.05
CA GLY A 51 16.24 -3.06 -10.40
C GLY A 51 14.80 -3.58 -10.48
N TYR A 52 14.13 -3.88 -9.35
CA TYR A 52 12.73 -4.35 -9.35
C TYR A 52 11.72 -3.35 -9.97
N ARG A 53 12.07 -2.06 -10.07
CA ARG A 53 11.17 -1.05 -10.65
C ARG A 53 11.11 -1.23 -12.18
N PRO A 54 9.96 -1.65 -12.75
CA PRO A 54 9.82 -1.78 -14.19
C PRO A 54 9.98 -0.41 -14.85
N ARG A 55 10.89 -0.32 -15.84
CA ARG A 55 11.06 0.87 -16.68
C ARG A 55 9.88 0.92 -17.66
N ILE A 56 8.78 1.53 -17.24
CA ILE A 56 7.66 1.82 -18.13
C ILE A 56 8.04 3.04 -18.95
N GLY A 57 8.49 2.83 -20.20
CA GLY A 57 8.47 3.85 -21.24
C GLY A 57 9.79 4.57 -21.60
N THR A 58 10.93 3.88 -21.72
CA THR A 58 12.01 4.42 -22.56
C THR A 58 12.15 3.52 -23.78
N VAL A 59 11.57 3.96 -24.90
CA VAL A 59 11.92 3.48 -26.24
C VAL A 59 13.46 3.61 -26.35
N PRO A 60 14.19 2.61 -26.85
CA PRO A 60 15.62 2.76 -27.08
C PRO A 60 15.85 3.96 -28.01
N ASP A 61 16.85 4.78 -27.72
CA ASP A 61 17.33 5.80 -28.65
C ASP A 61 17.70 5.09 -29.97
N GLU A 62 16.83 5.19 -30.98
CA GLU A 62 17.14 4.86 -32.36
C GLU A 62 18.25 5.82 -32.82
N PRO A 63 19.43 5.34 -33.23
CA PRO A 63 20.45 6.23 -33.77
C PRO A 63 19.92 6.82 -35.08
N ASN A 64 19.74 8.14 -35.10
CA ASN A 64 19.42 8.91 -36.30
C ASN A 64 20.55 8.75 -37.33
N LEU A 65 20.43 7.76 -38.20
CA LEU A 65 21.22 7.64 -39.42
C LEU A 65 20.69 8.68 -40.43
N SER A 66 21.39 9.81 -40.48
CA SER A 66 21.36 10.74 -41.63
C SER A 66 22.09 10.14 -42.82
#